data_AF-A0A934E5N3-F1
#
_entry.id   AF-A0A934E5N3-F1
#
_cell.length_a   1.000
_cell.length_b   1.000
_cell.length_c   1.000
_cell.angle_alpha   90.00
_cell.angle_beta   90.00
_cell.angle_gamma   90.00
#
_symmetry.space_group_name_H-M   'P 1'
#
loop_
_entity.id
_entity.type
_entity.pdbx_description
1 polymer ?
#
loop_
_entity_poly.entity_id
_entity_poly.type
_entity_poly.pdbx_seq_one_letter_code
_entity_poly.pdbx_strand_id
1 'polypeptide(L)'
;MRKGVPGPETVASHSWGVAWLVLALAPPELDRGRALAYATVHDVAEVRVGDLTPADRVPAEEKSRRERTAMAAMDSELGSPRLLSLWDRYEAQADREARFVRELDRLDMALQALAYHEAGSPGMEEFLDSADAAIRDPTLRPWIDSIRLRMRSGAVR
;
A
#
# COMPACT_ATOMS: atom_id res chain seq x y z
N MET A 1 -9.95 4.78 -2.92
CA MET A 1 -11.06 4.28 -2.03
C MET A 1 -12.46 4.74 -2.49
N ARG A 2 -13.44 3.83 -2.69
CA ARG A 2 -14.85 4.16 -3.04
C ARG A 2 -15.85 3.76 -1.95
N LYS A 3 -15.71 4.35 -0.76
CA LYS A 3 -16.63 4.14 0.39
C LYS A 3 -17.42 5.39 0.77
N GLY A 4 -17.39 6.43 -0.07
CA GLY A 4 -18.06 7.69 0.21
C GLY A 4 -17.43 8.48 1.37
N VAL A 5 -16.17 8.16 1.72
CA VAL A 5 -15.41 8.92 2.72
C VAL A 5 -15.22 10.36 2.23
N PRO A 6 -15.60 11.38 3.01
CA PRO A 6 -15.35 12.77 2.67
C PRO A 6 -13.85 13.07 2.68
N GLY A 7 -13.32 13.60 1.58
CA GLY A 7 -11.89 13.95 1.46
C GLY A 7 -10.97 12.74 1.69
N PRO A 8 -11.07 11.67 0.87
CA PRO A 8 -10.20 10.52 1.03
C PRO A 8 -8.74 10.91 0.78
N GLU A 9 -7.83 10.09 1.30
CA GLU A 9 -6.41 10.26 1.09
C GLU A 9 -6.06 10.20 -0.40
N THR A 10 -4.89 10.75 -0.72
CA THR A 10 -4.32 10.62 -2.06
C THR A 10 -3.34 9.45 -2.10
N VAL A 11 -3.07 8.91 -3.29
CA VAL A 11 -2.04 7.88 -3.51
C VAL A 11 -0.67 8.32 -2.96
N ALA A 12 -0.35 9.62 -3.08
CA ALA A 12 0.88 10.17 -2.52
C ALA A 12 0.89 10.18 -0.99
N SER A 13 -0.26 10.41 -0.34
CA SER A 13 -0.41 10.33 1.12
C SER A 13 -0.21 8.90 1.62
N HIS A 14 -0.84 7.93 0.96
CA HIS A 14 -0.64 6.49 1.20
C HIS A 14 0.83 6.09 1.04
N SER A 15 1.45 6.43 -0.12
CA SER A 15 2.86 6.13 -0.37
C SER A 15 3.81 6.74 0.68
N TRP A 16 3.47 7.94 1.19
CA TRP A 16 4.19 8.56 2.29
C TRP A 16 4.00 7.81 3.61
N GLY A 17 2.79 7.39 3.94
CA GLY A 17 2.48 6.53 5.08
C GLY A 17 3.29 5.24 5.08
N VAL A 18 3.32 4.53 3.95
CA VAL A 18 4.14 3.32 3.76
C VAL A 18 5.62 3.60 3.98
N ALA A 19 6.16 4.70 3.44
CA ALA A 19 7.56 5.07 3.66
C ALA A 19 7.87 5.37 5.14
N TRP A 20 6.95 5.99 5.87
CA TRP A 20 7.07 6.21 7.32
C TRP A 20 7.07 4.89 8.09
N LEU A 21 6.21 3.95 7.71
CA LEU A 21 6.20 2.61 8.30
C LEU A 21 7.52 1.87 8.02
N VAL A 22 8.13 2.03 6.84
CA VAL A 22 9.47 1.49 6.57
C VAL A 22 10.50 2.08 7.54
N LEU A 23 10.49 3.40 7.77
CA LEU A 23 11.42 4.02 8.72
C LEU A 23 11.24 3.49 10.15
N ALA A 24 10.00 3.29 10.57
CA ALA A 24 9.68 2.92 11.94
C ALA A 24 9.80 1.41 12.22
N LEU A 25 9.46 0.56 11.24
CA LEU A 25 9.22 -0.86 11.46
C LEU A 25 10.20 -1.79 10.72
N ALA A 26 10.96 -1.30 9.74
CA ALA A 26 11.87 -2.16 8.99
C ALA A 26 12.92 -2.81 9.92
N PRO A 27 12.99 -4.15 9.97
CA PRO A 27 14.00 -4.88 10.74
C PRO A 27 15.42 -4.47 10.34
N PRO A 28 16.40 -4.51 11.27
CA PRO A 28 17.76 -4.07 10.99
C PRO A 28 18.48 -4.91 9.93
N GLU A 29 18.00 -6.11 9.63
CA GLU A 29 18.55 -6.99 8.60
C GLU A 29 18.09 -6.64 7.19
N LEU A 30 17.09 -5.77 7.03
CA LEU A 30 16.63 -5.30 5.72
C LEU A 30 17.40 -4.05 5.28
N ASP A 31 17.66 -3.95 3.98
CA ASP A 31 18.16 -2.71 3.39
C ASP A 31 17.05 -1.65 3.39
N ARG A 32 17.06 -0.79 4.42
CA ARG A 32 16.08 0.29 4.57
C ARG A 32 16.08 1.26 3.39
N GLY A 33 17.24 1.52 2.78
CA GLY A 33 17.33 2.40 1.61
C GLY A 33 16.57 1.82 0.43
N ARG A 34 16.71 0.51 0.20
CA ARG A 34 15.96 -0.21 -0.84
C ARG A 34 14.47 -0.30 -0.51
N ALA A 35 14.10 -0.59 0.73
CA ALA A 35 12.71 -0.64 1.16
C ALA A 35 12.01 0.72 0.96
N LEU A 36 12.68 1.83 1.31
CA LEU A 36 12.18 3.19 1.05
C LEU A 36 12.02 3.44 -0.44
N ALA A 37 12.98 2.99 -1.26
CA ALA A 37 12.89 3.13 -2.71
C ALA A 37 11.68 2.36 -3.27
N TYR A 38 11.37 1.16 -2.77
CA TYR A 38 10.14 0.46 -3.16
C TYR A 38 8.88 1.18 -2.70
N ALA A 39 8.83 1.66 -1.45
CA ALA A 39 7.69 2.39 -0.91
C ALA A 39 7.36 3.64 -1.73
N THR A 40 8.37 4.36 -2.24
CA THR A 40 8.12 5.56 -3.05
C THR A 40 7.74 5.29 -4.50
N VAL A 41 8.02 4.10 -5.04
CA VAL A 41 7.73 3.80 -6.46
C VAL A 41 6.55 2.88 -6.69
N HIS A 42 6.08 2.14 -5.67
CA HIS A 42 5.13 1.05 -5.88
C HIS A 42 3.85 1.44 -6.63
N ASP A 43 3.26 2.59 -6.28
CA ASP A 43 2.02 3.09 -6.89
C ASP A 43 2.25 4.27 -7.86
N VAL A 44 3.49 4.56 -8.25
CA VAL A 44 3.79 5.70 -9.15
C VAL A 44 3.07 5.58 -10.49
N ALA A 45 2.84 4.36 -10.98
CA ALA A 45 2.10 4.13 -12.21
C ALA A 45 0.66 4.69 -12.19
N GLU A 46 0.05 4.80 -11.00
CA GLU A 46 -1.31 5.29 -10.81
C GLU A 46 -1.48 6.76 -11.18
N VAL A 47 -0.39 7.54 -11.24
CA VAL A 47 -0.41 8.90 -11.80
C VAL A 47 -0.96 8.93 -13.23
N ARG A 48 -0.78 7.84 -14.00
CA ARG A 48 -1.31 7.72 -15.37
C ARG A 48 -2.49 6.78 -15.49
N VAL A 49 -2.49 5.69 -14.72
CA VAL A 49 -3.51 4.63 -14.83
C VAL A 49 -4.74 4.91 -13.96
N GLY A 50 -4.58 5.73 -12.92
CA GLY A 50 -5.50 5.86 -11.80
C GLY A 50 -5.36 4.72 -10.79
N ASP A 51 -5.79 4.97 -9.56
CA ASP A 51 -5.97 3.96 -8.50
C ASP A 51 -7.11 3.01 -8.89
N LEU A 52 -6.76 1.91 -9.57
CA LEU A 52 -7.70 0.89 -10.01
C LEU A 52 -8.01 -0.07 -8.85
N THR A 53 -9.27 -0.05 -8.42
CA THR A 53 -9.77 -0.86 -7.31
C THR A 53 -10.46 -2.13 -7.79
N PRO A 54 -10.72 -3.12 -6.92
CA PRO A 54 -11.52 -4.30 -7.28
C PRO A 54 -12.90 -3.96 -7.85
N ALA A 55 -13.47 -2.81 -7.49
CA ALA A 55 -14.76 -2.34 -8.00
C ALA A 55 -14.72 -1.96 -9.49
N ASP A 56 -13.55 -1.64 -10.04
CA ASP A 56 -13.36 -1.29 -11.46
C ASP A 56 -13.33 -2.52 -12.37
N ARG A 57 -13.28 -3.74 -11.79
CA ARG A 57 -13.36 -5.04 -12.51
C ARG A 57 -12.34 -5.18 -13.65
N VAL A 58 -11.20 -4.51 -13.53
CA VAL A 58 -10.07 -4.67 -14.45
C VAL A 58 -9.33 -5.95 -14.06
N PRO A 59 -9.11 -6.91 -15.00
CA PRO A 59 -8.31 -8.11 -14.72
C PRO A 59 -6.90 -7.76 -14.24
N ALA A 60 -6.34 -8.58 -13.35
CA ALA A 60 -5.03 -8.32 -12.75
C ALA A 60 -3.92 -8.20 -13.81
N GLU A 61 -3.96 -9.05 -14.83
CA GLU A 61 -2.99 -9.03 -15.93
C GLU A 61 -3.09 -7.73 -16.75
N GLU A 62 -4.31 -7.24 -16.95
CA GLU A 62 -4.53 -6.00 -17.68
C GLU A 62 -4.15 -4.76 -16.86
N LYS A 63 -4.41 -4.78 -15.54
CA LYS A 63 -3.91 -3.74 -14.61
C LYS A 63 -2.38 -3.68 -14.67
N SER A 64 -1.71 -4.81 -14.47
CA SER A 64 -0.25 -4.91 -14.51
C SER A 64 0.33 -4.45 -15.85
N ARG A 65 -0.29 -4.84 -16.98
CA ARG A 65 0.12 -4.38 -18.31
C ARG A 65 0.05 -2.87 -18.47
N ARG A 66 -1.04 -2.24 -18.01
CA ARG A 66 -1.23 -0.77 -18.07
C ARG A 66 -0.20 -0.05 -17.21
N GLU A 67 -0.02 -0.51 -15.98
CA GLU A 67 0.93 0.09 -15.03
C GLU A 67 2.36 -0.01 -15.55
N ARG A 68 2.76 -1.19 -16.03
CA ARG A 68 4.08 -1.38 -16.62
C ARG A 68 4.31 -0.49 -17.85
N THR A 69 3.29 -0.31 -18.69
CA THR A 69 3.35 0.60 -19.85
C THR A 69 3.53 2.06 -19.38
N ALA A 70 2.82 2.48 -18.34
CA ALA A 70 2.97 3.80 -17.75
C ALA A 70 4.38 4.04 -17.20
N MET A 71 4.93 3.07 -16.45
CA MET A 71 6.28 3.13 -15.91
C MET A 71 7.34 3.22 -17.02
N ALA A 72 7.21 2.42 -18.08
CA ALA A 72 8.12 2.48 -19.22
C ALA A 72 8.11 3.85 -19.93
N ALA A 73 6.93 4.46 -20.06
CA ALA A 73 6.80 5.79 -20.63
C ALA A 73 7.44 6.87 -19.73
N MET A 74 7.24 6.80 -18.42
CA MET A 74 7.88 7.71 -17.45
C MET A 74 9.41 7.63 -17.51
N ASP A 75 9.98 6.42 -17.54
CA ASP A 75 11.42 6.24 -17.66
C ASP A 75 11.97 6.79 -18.98
N SER A 76 11.22 6.65 -20.08
CA SER A 76 11.59 7.22 -21.37
C SER A 76 11.62 8.76 -21.32
N GLU A 77 10.66 9.38 -20.63
CA GLU A 77 10.60 10.85 -20.47
C GLU A 77 11.72 11.38 -19.57
N LEU A 78 12.12 10.60 -18.56
CA LEU A 78 13.24 10.92 -17.67
C LEU A 78 14.62 10.56 -18.25
N GLY A 79 14.65 9.82 -19.37
CA GLY A 79 15.89 9.36 -20.00
C GLY A 79 16.68 8.33 -19.18
N SER A 80 16.03 7.60 -18.26
CA SER A 80 16.67 6.67 -17.32
C SER A 80 15.73 5.51 -16.98
N PRO A 81 16.12 4.24 -17.19
CA PRO A 81 15.25 3.07 -16.96
C PRO A 81 15.17 2.62 -15.48
N ARG A 82 15.39 3.55 -14.54
CA ARG A 82 15.59 3.22 -13.12
C ARG A 82 14.27 2.94 -12.41
N LEU A 83 13.19 3.65 -12.74
CA LEU A 83 11.92 3.48 -12.02
C LEU A 83 11.22 2.20 -12.45
N LEU A 84 11.16 1.88 -13.75
CA LEU A 84 10.59 0.64 -14.24
C LEU A 84 11.35 -0.56 -13.68
N SER A 85 12.68 -0.53 -13.67
CA SER A 85 13.46 -1.66 -13.12
C SER A 85 13.21 -1.86 -11.62
N LEU A 86 13.02 -0.79 -10.86
CA LEU A 86 12.74 -0.89 -9.43
C LEU A 86 11.30 -1.35 -9.19
N TRP A 87 10.35 -0.83 -9.95
CA TRP A 87 8.95 -1.20 -9.91
C TRP A 87 8.73 -2.66 -10.33
N ASP A 88 9.33 -3.13 -11.42
CA ASP A 88 9.25 -4.53 -11.88
C ASP A 88 9.73 -5.50 -10.78
N ARG A 89 10.77 -5.13 -10.01
CA ARG A 89 11.25 -5.93 -8.87
C ARG A 89 10.29 -5.94 -7.70
N TYR A 90 9.69 -4.79 -7.40
CA TYR A 90 8.65 -4.70 -6.39
C TYR A 90 7.44 -5.55 -6.79
N GLU A 91 6.93 -5.42 -8.01
CA GLU A 91 5.79 -6.21 -8.49
C GLU A 91 6.07 -7.71 -8.49
N ALA A 92 7.27 -8.11 -8.91
CA ALA A 92 7.72 -9.50 -8.84
C ALA A 92 7.99 -10.00 -7.40
N GLN A 93 7.92 -9.11 -6.39
CA GLN A 93 8.21 -9.42 -4.99
C GLN A 93 9.59 -10.10 -4.84
N ALA A 94 10.57 -9.58 -5.57
CA ALA A 94 11.81 -10.27 -5.90
C ALA A 94 12.79 -10.47 -4.73
N ASP A 95 12.66 -9.69 -3.65
CA ASP A 95 13.54 -9.73 -2.48
C ASP A 95 12.76 -9.52 -1.17
N ARG A 96 13.48 -9.53 -0.04
CA ARG A 96 12.85 -9.44 1.29
C ARG A 96 12.27 -8.05 1.52
N GLU A 97 12.95 -7.01 1.03
CA GLU A 97 12.50 -5.62 1.12
C GLU A 97 11.20 -5.40 0.35
N ALA A 98 11.09 -5.89 -0.89
CA ALA A 98 9.87 -5.76 -1.70
C ALA A 98 8.66 -6.44 -1.03
N ARG A 99 8.88 -7.63 -0.44
CA ARG A 99 7.85 -8.37 0.30
C ARG A 99 7.42 -7.66 1.57
N PHE A 100 8.37 -7.15 2.33
CA PHE A 100 8.07 -6.41 3.54
C PHE A 100 7.30 -5.11 3.24
N VAL A 101 7.69 -4.38 2.20
CA VAL A 101 6.97 -3.16 1.76
C VAL A 101 5.55 -3.48 1.32
N ARG A 102 5.31 -4.61 0.64
CA ARG A 102 3.95 -5.05 0.29
C ARG A 102 3.07 -5.30 1.51
N GLU A 103 3.64 -5.81 2.60
CA GLU A 103 2.91 -5.98 3.85
C GLU A 103 2.66 -4.64 4.56
N LEU A 104 3.61 -3.70 4.50
CA LEU A 104 3.42 -2.34 5.01
C LEU A 104 2.38 -1.54 4.22
N ASP A 105 2.30 -1.72 2.91
CA ASP A 105 1.23 -1.20 2.05
C ASP A 105 -0.16 -1.61 2.58
N ARG A 106 -0.32 -2.89 2.95
CA ARG A 106 -1.55 -3.39 3.57
C ARG A 106 -1.78 -2.87 4.99
N LEU A 107 -0.71 -2.69 5.76
CA LEU A 107 -0.81 -2.13 7.11
C LEU A 107 -1.23 -0.66 7.09
N ASP A 108 -0.68 0.15 6.19
CA ASP A 108 -1.04 1.56 6.03
C ASP A 108 -2.52 1.71 5.68
N MET A 109 -2.99 0.92 4.71
CA MET A 109 -4.41 0.84 4.35
C MET A 109 -5.31 0.50 5.55
N ALA A 110 -4.89 -0.43 6.42
CA ALA A 110 -5.67 -0.79 7.62
C ALA A 110 -5.64 0.30 8.71
N LEU A 111 -4.51 0.99 8.88
CA LEU A 111 -4.39 2.14 9.78
C LEU A 111 -5.26 3.30 9.30
N GLN A 112 -5.29 3.56 8.00
CA GLN A 112 -6.14 4.60 7.42
C GLN A 112 -7.62 4.23 7.53
N ALA A 113 -7.97 2.96 7.32
CA ALA A 113 -9.33 2.46 7.55
C ALA A 113 -9.78 2.64 9.01
N LEU A 114 -8.88 2.43 9.99
CA LEU A 114 -9.15 2.75 11.39
C LEU A 114 -9.41 4.23 11.61
N ALA A 115 -8.60 5.11 11.03
CA ALA A 115 -8.80 6.55 11.14
C ALA A 115 -10.16 6.98 10.57
N TYR A 116 -10.57 6.42 9.43
CA TYR A 116 -11.89 6.66 8.86
C TYR A 116 -13.03 6.08 9.70
N HIS A 117 -12.85 4.90 10.28
CA HIS A 117 -13.81 4.29 11.19
C HIS A 117 -14.03 5.16 12.42
N GLU A 118 -12.95 5.65 13.05
CA GLU A 118 -13.02 6.54 14.20
C GLU A 118 -13.64 7.91 13.85
N ALA A 119 -13.54 8.33 12.59
CA ALA A 119 -14.24 9.50 12.05
C ALA A 119 -15.70 9.22 11.66
N GLY A 120 -16.22 8.01 11.89
CA GLY A 120 -17.62 7.64 11.66
C GLY A 120 -17.93 7.08 10.27
N SER A 121 -16.92 6.76 9.46
CA SER A 121 -17.13 6.10 8.16
C SER A 121 -17.44 4.61 8.36
N PRO A 122 -18.59 4.10 7.87
CA PRO A 122 -18.99 2.72 8.10
C PRO A 122 -18.26 1.73 7.17
N GLY A 123 -18.16 0.47 7.59
CA GLY A 123 -17.72 -0.64 6.74
C GLY A 123 -16.21 -0.62 6.44
N MET A 124 -15.41 -0.13 7.39
CA MET A 124 -13.95 -0.09 7.30
C MET A 124 -13.30 -1.42 7.70
N GLU A 125 -14.05 -2.30 8.35
CA GLU A 125 -13.60 -3.58 8.85
C GLU A 125 -13.10 -4.51 7.73
N GLU A 126 -13.68 -4.42 6.52
CA GLU A 126 -13.24 -5.22 5.38
C GLU A 126 -11.77 -4.94 4.97
N PHE A 127 -11.29 -3.71 5.18
CA PHE A 127 -9.91 -3.33 4.86
C PHE A 127 -8.96 -3.92 5.90
N LEU A 128 -9.37 -3.96 7.16
CA LEU A 128 -8.63 -4.67 8.22
C LEU A 128 -8.59 -6.18 7.93
N ASP A 129 -9.70 -6.78 7.53
CA ASP A 129 -9.74 -8.22 7.22
C ASP A 129 -8.86 -8.56 6.01
N SER A 130 -8.85 -7.71 4.99
CA SER A 130 -7.96 -7.83 3.84
C SER A 130 -6.48 -7.74 4.25
N ALA A 131 -6.13 -6.76 5.09
CA ALA A 131 -4.77 -6.62 5.62
C ALA A 131 -4.35 -7.81 6.49
N ASP A 132 -5.24 -8.30 7.35
CA ASP A 132 -5.03 -9.47 8.21
C ASP A 132 -4.71 -10.73 7.40
N ALA A 133 -5.41 -10.93 6.28
CA ALA A 133 -5.18 -12.05 5.38
C ALA A 133 -3.85 -11.93 4.61
N ALA A 134 -3.38 -10.71 4.36
CA ALA A 134 -2.17 -10.46 3.58
C ALA A 134 -0.89 -10.47 4.42
N ILE A 135 -0.94 -9.95 5.66
CA ILE A 135 0.23 -9.77 6.53
C ILE A 135 0.63 -11.09 7.18
N ARG A 136 1.86 -11.51 6.89
CA ARG A 136 2.48 -12.76 7.35
C ARG A 136 3.65 -12.53 8.28
N ASP A 137 4.30 -11.36 8.21
CA ASP A 137 5.43 -11.03 9.07
C ASP A 137 4.98 -10.96 10.55
N PRO A 138 5.55 -11.80 11.44
CA PRO A 138 5.18 -11.84 12.85
C PRO A 138 5.35 -10.51 13.56
N THR A 139 6.26 -9.65 13.12
CA THR A 139 6.54 -8.34 13.73
C THR A 139 5.41 -7.33 13.46
N LEU A 140 4.64 -7.52 12.39
CA LEU A 140 3.51 -6.67 12.02
C LEU A 140 2.19 -7.13 12.65
N ARG A 141 2.11 -8.39 13.11
CA ARG A 141 0.90 -8.97 13.72
C ARG A 141 0.32 -8.19 14.89
N PRO A 142 1.12 -7.66 15.84
CA PRO A 142 0.58 -6.87 16.96
C PRO A 142 -0.18 -5.62 16.52
N TRP A 143 0.15 -5.03 15.37
CA TRP A 143 -0.55 -3.87 14.83
C TRP A 143 -1.97 -4.22 14.41
N ILE A 144 -2.15 -5.35 13.72
CA ILE A 144 -3.46 -5.84 13.30
C ILE A 144 -4.36 -6.12 14.51
N ASP A 145 -3.80 -6.74 15.56
CA ASP A 145 -4.56 -7.01 16.78
C ASP A 145 -4.96 -5.72 17.51
N SER A 146 -4.09 -4.70 17.51
CA SER A 146 -4.37 -3.38 18.08
C SER A 146 -5.47 -2.63 17.31
N ILE A 147 -5.36 -2.58 15.97
CA ILE A 147 -6.37 -1.96 15.10
C ILE A 147 -7.74 -2.62 15.33
N ARG A 148 -7.76 -3.95 15.36
CA ARG A 148 -8.99 -4.73 15.61
C ARG A 148 -9.62 -4.42 16.95
N LEU A 149 -8.81 -4.28 18.01
CA LEU A 149 -9.31 -3.93 19.34
C LEU A 149 -9.94 -2.52 19.34
N ARG A 150 -9.31 -1.55 18.66
CA ARG A 150 -9.79 -0.18 18.58
C ARG A 150 -11.10 -0.07 17.80
N MET A 151 -11.22 -0.71 16.64
CA MET A 151 -12.47 -0.74 15.86
C MET A 151 -13.64 -1.32 16.68
N ARG A 152 -13.42 -2.41 17.43
CA ARG A 152 -14.47 -2.97 18.30
C ARG A 152 -14.86 -2.06 19.46
N SER A 153 -13.91 -1.29 20.00
CA SER A 153 -14.15 -0.40 21.14
C SER A 153 -14.83 0.91 20.72
N GLY A 154 -14.63 1.34 19.47
CA GLY A 154 -15.30 2.49 18.87
C GLY A 154 -16.76 2.24 18.51
N ALA A 155 -17.14 0.99 18.22
CA ALA A 155 -18.50 0.61 17.84
C ALA A 155 -19.56 0.67 18.98
N VAL A 156 -19.17 1.02 20.21
CA VAL A 156 -20.05 1.04 21.40
C VAL A 156 -20.45 2.47 21.80
N ARG A 157 -20.41 3.44 20.89
CA ARG A 157 -20.87 4.82 21.15
C ARG A 157 -22.03 5.23 20.27
#